data_AF-A0A433QBI6-F1
#
_entry.id   AF-A0A433QBI6-F1
#
_cell.length_a   1.000
_cell.length_b   1.000
_cell.length_c   1.000
_cell.angle_alpha   90.00
_cell.angle_beta   90.00
_cell.angle_gamma   90.00
#
_symmetry.space_group_name_H-M   'P 1'
#
loop_
_entity.id
_entity.type
_entity.pdbx_description
1 polymer ?
#
loop_
_entity_poly.entity_id
_entity_poly.type
_entity_poly.pdbx_seq_one_letter_code
_entity_poly.pdbx_strand_id
1 'polypeptide(L)' 'MKDIMKMYQNLVERCFNDCVNDFTSKTITSKEENCVNRCAAKILNHSERVGARFGELNQQMMNQQQ' A
#
# COMPACT_ATOMS: atom_id res chain seq x y z
N MET A 1 2.15 -1.12 -17.20
CA MET A 1 1.04 -1.99 -16.73
C MET A 1 1.51 -3.07 -15.76
N LYS A 2 2.63 -3.77 -16.02
CA LYS A 2 3.17 -4.82 -15.12
C LYS A 2 3.39 -4.35 -13.68
N ASP A 3 3.94 -3.15 -13.49
CA ASP A 3 4.24 -2.63 -12.15
C ASP A 3 2.97 -2.23 -11.38
N ILE A 4 1.96 -1.72 -12.08
CA ILE A 4 0.64 -1.42 -11.49
C ILE A 4 -0.03 -2.71 -11.01
N MET A 5 0.03 -3.77 -11.83
CA MET A 5 -0.52 -5.08 -11.44
C MET A 5 0.22 -5.67 -10.25
N LYS A 6 1.54 -5.53 -10.19
CA LYS A 6 2.35 -5.95 -9.04
C LYS A 6 1.99 -5.16 -7.78
N MET A 7 1.82 -3.83 -7.90
CA MET A 7 1.37 -2.99 -6.79
C MET A 7 -0.01 -3.42 -6.28
N TYR A 8 -0.95 -3.66 -7.20
CA TYR A 8 -2.29 -4.11 -6.85
C TYR A 8 -2.27 -5.48 -6.13
N GLN A 9 -1.49 -6.45 -6.63
CA GLN A 9 -1.33 -7.75 -5.99
C GLN A 9 -0.78 -7.63 -4.56
N ASN A 10 0.29 -6.86 -4.38
CA ASN A 10 0.87 -6.60 -3.06
C ASN A 10 -0.11 -5.90 -2.12
N LEU A 11 -0.90 -4.96 -2.64
CA LEU A 11 -1.91 -4.25 -1.87
C LEU A 11 -2.99 -5.21 -1.36
N VAL A 12 -3.53 -6.04 -2.25
CA VAL A 12 -4.57 -7.02 -1.92
C VAL A 12 -4.05 -8.01 -0.88
N GLU A 13 -2.87 -8.60 -1.11
CA GLU A 13 -2.26 -9.56 -0.18
C GLU A 13 -2.08 -8.93 1.21
N ARG A 14 -1.51 -7.72 1.27
CA ARG A 14 -1.24 -7.07 2.54
C ARG A 14 -2.51 -6.71 3.30
N CYS A 15 -3.49 -6.09 2.64
CA CYS A 15 -4.73 -5.73 3.31
C CYS A 15 -5.54 -6.96 3.73
N PHE A 16 -5.47 -8.07 2.98
CA PHE A 16 -6.06 -9.33 3.42
C PHE A 16 -5.40 -9.84 4.70
N ASN A 17 -4.06 -9.94 4.72
CA ASN A 17 -3.31 -10.44 5.88
C ASN A 17 -3.46 -9.55 7.14
N ASP A 18 -3.59 -8.24 6.97
CA ASP A 18 -3.68 -7.29 8.09
C ASP A 18 -5.11 -7.15 8.64
N CYS A 19 -6.14 -7.34 7.80
CA CYS A 19 -7.52 -6.99 8.13
C CYS A 19 -8.53 -8.13 8.15
N VAL A 20 -8.28 -9.27 7.48
CA VAL A 20 -9.20 -10.41 7.46
C VAL A 20 -8.70 -11.45 8.46
N ASN A 21 -9.33 -11.43 9.64
CA ASN A 21 -8.83 -12.13 10.82
C ASN A 21 -9.90 -13.07 11.40
N ASP A 22 -11.16 -12.91 10.99
CA ASP A 22 -12.29 -13.70 11.46
C ASP A 22 -12.73 -14.68 10.38
N PHE A 23 -12.50 -15.97 10.64
CA PHE A 23 -12.83 -17.06 9.72
C PHE A 23 -14.07 -17.86 10.15
N THR A 24 -14.92 -17.28 10.99
CA THR A 24 -16.17 -17.92 11.45
C THR A 24 -17.30 -17.84 10.41
N SER A 25 -17.17 -16.99 9.39
CA SER A 25 -18.15 -16.82 8.31
C SER A 25 -17.50 -16.75 6.93
N LYS A 26 -18.28 -17.01 5.87
CA LYS A 26 -17.81 -16.85 4.48
C LYS A 26 -17.87 -15.40 3.98
N THR A 27 -18.39 -14.48 4.79
CA THR A 27 -18.63 -13.08 4.43
C THR A 27 -17.67 -12.18 5.18
N ILE A 28 -17.17 -11.14 4.52
CA ILE A 28 -16.37 -10.11 5.18
C ILE A 28 -17.28 -9.35 6.15
N THR A 29 -16.87 -9.25 7.41
CA THR A 29 -17.62 -8.50 8.41
C THR A 29 -17.48 -6.99 8.17
N SER A 30 -18.43 -6.18 8.65
CA SER A 30 -18.34 -4.72 8.50
C SER A 30 -17.10 -4.11 9.15
N LYS A 31 -16.52 -4.77 10.16
CA LYS A 31 -15.26 -4.34 10.78
C LYS A 31 -14.07 -4.57 9.85
N GLU A 32 -13.98 -5.74 9.22
CA GLU A 32 -12.93 -6.10 8.28
C GLU A 32 -13.03 -5.25 7.00
N GLU A 33 -14.25 -5.02 6.49
CA GLU A 33 -14.50 -4.14 5.34
C GLU A 33 -13.98 -2.71 5.61
N ASN A 34 -14.31 -2.14 6.76
CA ASN A 34 -13.79 -0.84 7.19
C ASN A 34 -12.25 -0.84 7.32
N CYS A 35 -11.66 -1.93 7.79
CA CYS A 35 -10.20 -2.08 7.88
C CYS A 35 -9.56 -2.10 6.49
N VAL A 36 -10.07 -2.93 5.57
CA VAL A 36 -9.55 -3.04 4.20
C VAL A 36 -9.61 -1.70 3.47
N ASN A 37 -10.72 -0.96 3.59
CA ASN A 37 -10.84 0.38 3.00
C ASN A 37 -9.79 1.36 3.54
N ARG A 38 -9.56 1.36 4.86
CA ARG A 38 -8.53 2.19 5.49
C ARG A 38 -7.11 1.73 5.13
N CYS A 39 -6.88 0.43 5.01
CA CYS A 39 -5.61 -0.15 4.59
C CYS A 39 -5.25 0.31 3.16
N ALA A 40 -6.19 0.21 2.24
CA ALA A 40 -6.00 0.64 0.86
C ALA A 40 -5.67 2.13 0.75
N ALA A 41 -6.48 2.99 1.37
CA ALA A 41 -6.22 4.43 1.40
C ALA A 41 -4.85 4.75 2.03
N LYS A 42 -4.50 4.08 3.12
CA LYS A 42 -3.21 4.27 3.80
C LYS A 42 -2.03 3.90 2.90
N ILE A 43 -2.05 2.75 2.22
CA ILE A 43 -0.94 2.29 1.40
C ILE A 43 -0.77 3.16 0.16
N LEU A 44 -1.85 3.61 -0.48
CA LEU A 44 -1.78 4.50 -1.64
C LEU A 44 -1.18 5.86 -1.25
N ASN A 45 -1.72 6.51 -0.21
CA ASN A 45 -1.19 7.79 0.28
C ASN A 45 0.26 7.66 0.79
N HIS A 46 0.59 6.53 1.41
CA HIS A 46 1.96 6.25 1.85
C HIS A 46 2.91 6.10 0.66
N SER A 47 2.52 5.34 -0.36
CA SER A 47 3.33 5.15 -1.57
C SER A 47 3.60 6.47 -2.29
N GLU A 48 2.60 7.33 -2.40
CA GLU A 48 2.75 8.68 -2.97
C GLU A 48 3.75 9.52 -2.16
N ARG A 49 3.58 9.57 -0.83
CA ARG A 49 4.46 10.34 0.05
C ARG A 49 5.89 9.84 0.04
N VAL A 50 6.10 8.52 0.08
CA VAL A 50 7.43 7.92 0.00
C VAL A 50 8.05 8.18 -1.36
N GLY A 51 7.28 8.06 -2.45
CA GLY A 51 7.73 8.37 -3.80
C GLY A 51 8.24 9.81 -3.94
N ALA A 52 7.51 10.79 -3.41
CA ALA A 52 7.93 12.19 -3.41
C ALA A 52 9.27 12.41 -2.69
N ARG A 53 9.43 11.86 -1.48
CA ARG A 53 10.67 11.99 -0.70
C ARG A 53 11.84 11.24 -1.31
N PHE A 54 11.59 10.07 -1.88
CA PHE A 54 12.60 9.33 -2.62
C PHE A 54 13.12 10.12 -3.81
N GLY A 55 12.24 10.78 -4.57
CA GLY A 55 12.62 11.65 -5.68
C GLY A 55 13.50 12.83 -5.25
N GLU A 56 13.14 13.51 -4.17
CA GLU A 56 13.93 14.61 -3.59
C GLU A 56 15.36 14.15 -3.20
N LEU A 57 15.46 13.03 -2.48
CA LEU A 57 16.75 12.50 -2.02
C LEU A 57 17.62 11.99 -3.17
N ASN A 58 17.00 11.37 -4.17
CA ASN A 58 17.73 10.87 -5.34
C ASN A 58 18.35 12.02 -6.15
N GLN A 59 17.66 13.15 -6.28
CA GLN A 59 18.22 14.35 -6.91
C GLN A 59 19.39 14.94 -6.11
N GLN A 60 19.26 15.01 -4.77
CA GLN A 60 20.35 15.49 -3.91
C GLN A 60 21.62 14.63 -4.03
N MET A 61 21.47 13.30 -4.08
CA MET A 61 22.60 12.39 -4.25
C MET A 61 23.28 12.54 -5.61
N MET A 62 22.52 12.72 -6.69
CA MET A 62 23.09 12.96 -8.02
C MET A 62 23.87 14.28 -8.07
N ASN A 63 23.38 15.33 -7.42
CA ASN A 63 24.07 16.62 -7.36
C ASN A 63 25.35 16.60 -6.50
N GLN A 64 25.47 15.67 -5.55
CA GLN A 64 26.67 15.52 -4.72
C GLN A 64 27.78 14.69 -5.41
N GLN A 65 27.45 13.97 -6.49
CA GLN A 65 28.40 13.18 -7.27
C GLN A 65 29.04 13.96 -8.43
N GLN A 66 28.62 15.20 -8.68
CA GLN A 66 29.26 16.15 -9.59
C GLN A 66 30.16 17.11 -8.81
#